data_AF-A0A503L6S7-F1
#
_entry.id   AF-A0A503L6S7-F1
#
_cell.length_a   1.000
_cell.length_b   1.000
_cell.length_c   1.000
_cell.angle_alpha   90.00
_cell.angle_beta   90.00
_cell.angle_gamma   90.00
#
_symmetry.space_group_name_H-M   'P 1'
#
loop_
_entity.id
_entity.type
_entity.pdbx_description
1 polymer ?
#
loop_
_entity_poly.entity_id
_entity_poly.type
_entity_poly.pdbx_seq_one_letter_code
_entity_poly.pdbx_strand_id
1 'polypeptide(L)'
;MNKLPKKFVDRIASNIKKYQRIAVTQQKSDVAEADTVTLVKDILAEVFGYEKYQELTSEHQIKATYVDLAIKIGGKLRLLVEVKSAGAELADNHLRQVIDYGAHQGIHWVILTNAVEWRLVRIYVANQISHEEVCRIVLADVNPKNEDHLQCLFLFAKEGLTIDAMDAFHQQAQLFNKFTVSALMRSEPVISLVRREIRRLFPDIRVGNENLSQLIENEVIKRDTIEGDKAKEATVRIRKAAGKLERAKLKAEKSVVPEAMS
;
A
#
# COMPACT_ATOMS: atom_id res chain seq x y z
N MET A 1 -3.67 9.96 -10.05
CA MET A 1 -2.36 9.45 -9.59
C MET A 1 -1.28 10.40 -10.06
N ASN A 2 -0.23 10.62 -9.26
CA ASN A 2 0.92 11.37 -9.75
C ASN A 2 1.61 10.56 -10.85
N LYS A 3 1.98 11.24 -11.94
CA LYS A 3 2.71 10.62 -13.04
C LYS A 3 4.04 10.06 -12.53
N LEU A 4 4.29 8.78 -12.76
CA LEU A 4 5.52 8.12 -12.32
C LEU A 4 6.75 8.76 -13.00
N PRO A 5 7.90 8.87 -12.30
CA PRO A 5 9.12 9.42 -12.89
C PRO A 5 9.56 8.63 -14.13
N LYS A 6 9.84 9.32 -15.24
CA LYS A 6 10.24 8.68 -16.50
C LYS A 6 11.47 7.77 -16.32
N LYS A 7 12.46 8.22 -15.54
CA LYS A 7 13.67 7.44 -15.22
C LYS A 7 13.35 6.09 -14.56
N PHE A 8 12.34 6.05 -13.69
CA PHE A 8 11.88 4.81 -13.06
C PHE A 8 11.23 3.89 -14.10
N VAL A 9 10.28 4.41 -14.89
CA VAL A 9 9.57 3.62 -15.92
C VAL A 9 10.54 3.03 -16.94
N ASP A 10 11.48 3.82 -17.45
CA ASP A 10 12.47 3.38 -18.43
C ASP A 10 13.40 2.29 -17.85
N ARG A 11 13.78 2.40 -16.57
CA ARG A 11 14.60 1.41 -15.85
C ARG A 11 13.85 0.09 -15.66
N ILE A 12 12.59 0.13 -15.23
CA ILE A 12 11.74 -1.07 -15.13
C ILE A 12 11.62 -1.75 -16.50
N ALA A 13 11.27 -1.00 -17.54
CA ALA A 13 11.09 -1.54 -18.89
C ALA A 13 12.34 -2.25 -19.43
N SER A 14 13.52 -1.72 -19.10
CA SER A 14 14.81 -2.26 -19.54
C SER A 14 15.23 -3.53 -18.77
N ASN A 15 15.00 -3.58 -17.46
CA ASN A 15 15.61 -4.60 -16.60
C ASN A 15 14.65 -5.71 -16.14
N ILE A 16 13.34 -5.45 -16.02
CA ILE A 16 12.42 -6.38 -15.33
C ILE A 16 12.39 -7.77 -15.97
N LYS A 17 12.39 -7.86 -17.31
CA LYS A 17 12.32 -9.14 -18.04
C LYS A 17 13.53 -10.04 -17.79
N LYS A 18 14.71 -9.46 -17.63
CA LYS A 18 15.93 -10.19 -17.30
C LYS A 18 15.75 -10.87 -15.94
N TYR A 19 15.36 -10.11 -14.93
CA TYR A 19 15.25 -10.60 -13.56
C TYR A 19 14.05 -11.52 -13.34
N GLN A 20 12.94 -11.34 -14.06
CA GLN A 20 11.84 -12.32 -14.12
C GLN A 20 12.34 -13.71 -14.51
N ARG A 21 13.14 -13.80 -15.58
CA ARG A 21 13.68 -15.08 -16.07
C ARG A 21 14.64 -15.72 -15.06
N ILE A 22 15.52 -14.93 -14.47
CA ILE A 22 16.49 -15.42 -13.48
C ILE A 22 15.77 -15.92 -12.23
N ALA A 23 14.82 -15.15 -11.69
CA ALA A 23 14.05 -15.52 -10.50
C ALA A 23 13.26 -16.82 -10.70
N VAL A 24 12.56 -16.96 -11.83
CA VAL A 24 11.83 -18.20 -12.15
C VAL A 24 12.77 -19.38 -12.34
N THR A 25 13.96 -19.17 -12.91
CA THR A 25 14.96 -20.23 -13.07
C THR A 25 15.51 -20.67 -11.72
N GLN A 26 15.88 -19.73 -10.85
CA GLN A 26 16.36 -20.01 -9.50
C GLN A 26 15.32 -20.73 -8.65
N GLN A 27 14.05 -20.32 -8.74
CA GLN A 27 12.94 -20.99 -8.06
C GLN A 27 12.78 -22.44 -8.52
N LYS A 28 12.83 -22.71 -9.83
CA LYS A 28 12.72 -24.07 -10.37
C LYS A 28 13.87 -24.97 -9.94
N SER A 29 15.06 -24.41 -9.79
CA SER A 29 16.26 -25.13 -9.35
C SER A 29 16.39 -25.19 -7.83
N ASP A 30 15.45 -24.60 -7.09
CA ASP A 30 15.44 -24.47 -5.62
C ASP A 30 16.81 -24.09 -5.05
N VAL A 31 17.37 -23.00 -5.56
CA VAL A 31 18.70 -22.54 -5.15
C VAL A 31 18.71 -22.12 -3.68
N ALA A 32 19.90 -22.17 -3.08
CA ALA A 32 20.10 -21.79 -1.69
C ALA A 32 19.74 -20.31 -1.44
N GLU A 33 19.46 -19.99 -0.17
CA GLU A 33 19.11 -18.63 0.26
C GLU A 33 20.21 -17.61 -0.12
N ALA A 34 21.49 -17.97 0.01
CA ALA A 34 22.61 -17.09 -0.36
C ALA A 34 22.61 -16.68 -1.85
N ASP A 35 22.24 -17.59 -2.75
CA ASP A 35 22.10 -17.30 -4.18
C ASP A 35 20.90 -16.38 -4.43
N THR A 36 19.81 -16.61 -3.68
CA THR A 36 18.60 -15.78 -3.74
C THR A 36 18.88 -14.37 -3.23
N VAL A 37 19.63 -14.22 -2.13
CA VAL A 37 20.09 -12.93 -1.59
C VAL A 37 20.91 -12.16 -2.62
N THR A 38 21.78 -12.85 -3.36
CA THR A 38 22.57 -12.23 -4.44
C THR A 38 21.66 -11.69 -5.55
N LEU A 39 20.67 -12.47 -5.97
CA LEU A 39 19.69 -12.02 -6.95
C LEU A 39 18.85 -10.84 -6.44
N VAL A 40 18.41 -10.88 -5.18
CA VAL A 40 17.64 -9.79 -4.54
C VAL A 40 18.45 -8.50 -4.55
N LYS A 41 19.75 -8.54 -4.23
CA LYS A 41 20.65 -7.35 -4.32
C LYS A 41 20.70 -6.78 -5.73
N ASP A 42 20.79 -7.64 -6.75
CA ASP A 42 20.85 -7.20 -8.14
C ASP A 42 19.51 -6.60 -8.60
N ILE A 43 18.37 -7.15 -8.18
CA ILE A 43 17.04 -6.59 -8.43
C ILE A 43 16.90 -5.24 -7.74
N LEU A 44 17.27 -5.14 -6.47
CA LEU A 44 17.27 -3.88 -5.72
C LEU A 44 18.08 -2.80 -6.45
N ALA A 45 19.26 -3.14 -6.95
CA ALA A 45 20.09 -2.17 -7.67
C ALA A 45 19.53 -1.82 -9.06
N GLU A 46 19.33 -2.81 -9.91
CA GLU A 46 19.10 -2.60 -11.35
C GLU A 46 17.63 -2.33 -11.70
N VAL A 47 16.70 -2.83 -10.90
CA VAL A 47 15.25 -2.61 -11.08
C VAL A 47 14.80 -1.47 -10.18
N PHE A 48 15.09 -1.56 -8.88
CA PHE A 48 14.60 -0.60 -7.89
C PHE A 48 15.48 0.64 -7.70
N GLY A 49 16.69 0.66 -8.26
CA GLY A 49 17.52 1.87 -8.39
C GLY A 49 18.37 2.19 -7.16
N TYR A 50 18.60 1.23 -6.26
CA TYR A 50 19.51 1.41 -5.12
C TYR A 50 20.97 1.34 -5.55
N GLU A 51 21.83 2.10 -4.88
CA GLU A 51 23.27 2.03 -5.09
C GLU A 51 23.86 0.85 -4.30
N LYS A 52 24.24 -0.22 -5.02
CA LYS A 52 24.65 -1.51 -4.46
C LYS A 52 25.70 -1.43 -3.34
N TYR A 53 26.67 -0.51 -3.43
CA TYR A 53 27.77 -0.42 -2.47
C TYR A 53 27.56 0.63 -1.36
N GLN A 54 26.60 1.54 -1.53
CA GLN A 54 26.37 2.63 -0.58
C GLN A 54 25.08 2.44 0.22
N GLU A 55 24.05 1.91 -0.44
CA GLU A 55 22.69 1.86 0.09
C GLU A 55 22.28 0.44 0.49
N LEU A 56 22.85 -0.60 -0.14
CA LEU A 56 22.57 -1.98 0.23
C LEU A 56 23.65 -2.50 1.17
N THR A 57 23.27 -2.87 2.37
CA THR A 57 24.18 -3.48 3.35
C THR A 57 23.77 -4.91 3.64
N SER A 58 24.73 -5.82 3.57
CA SER A 58 24.56 -7.24 3.93
C SER A 58 24.95 -7.45 5.39
N GLU A 59 24.36 -8.45 6.04
CA GLU A 59 24.78 -8.93 7.36
C GLU A 59 24.88 -7.81 8.41
N HIS A 60 23.75 -7.14 8.65
CA HIS A 60 23.69 -6.27 9.80
C HIS A 60 23.33 -7.12 11.03
N GLN A 61 24.38 -7.59 11.73
CA GLN A 61 24.21 -8.14 13.08
C GLN A 61 23.81 -6.98 14.00
N ILE A 62 22.60 -7.05 14.54
CA ILE A 62 22.14 -5.99 15.43
C ILE A 62 21.55 -6.67 16.66
N LYS A 63 22.39 -6.76 17.69
CA LYS A 63 22.24 -7.64 18.85
C LYS A 63 22.33 -9.13 18.44
N ALA A 64 21.30 -9.93 18.68
CA ALA A 64 21.28 -11.38 18.47
C ALA A 64 20.50 -11.81 17.21
N THR A 65 19.96 -10.87 16.44
CA THR A 65 19.17 -11.13 15.22
C THR A 65 19.93 -10.64 14.01
N TYR A 66 19.95 -11.46 12.96
CA TYR A 66 20.53 -11.15 11.67
C TYR A 66 19.40 -10.85 10.69
N VAL A 67 19.57 -9.82 9.87
CA VAL A 67 18.70 -9.53 8.73
C VAL A 67 19.54 -9.64 7.48
N ASP A 68 19.02 -10.28 6.44
CA ASP A 68 19.80 -10.59 5.24
C ASP A 68 20.32 -9.32 4.58
N LEU A 69 19.42 -8.36 4.36
CA LEU A 69 19.77 -7.05 3.82
C LEU A 69 19.08 -5.91 4.55
N ALA A 70 19.73 -4.77 4.45
CA ALA A 70 19.29 -3.50 4.98
C ALA A 70 19.48 -2.42 3.91
N ILE A 71 18.49 -1.54 3.74
CA ILE A 71 18.55 -0.43 2.79
C ILE A 71 18.74 0.88 3.55
N LYS A 72 19.80 1.60 3.21
CA LYS A 72 20.13 2.93 3.72
C LYS A 72 19.79 3.99 2.69
N ILE A 73 19.19 5.09 3.13
CA ILE A 73 18.96 6.28 2.31
C ILE A 73 19.49 7.49 3.07
N GLY A 74 20.42 8.22 2.45
CA GLY A 74 21.12 9.33 3.11
C GLY A 74 21.88 8.87 4.36
N GLY A 75 22.49 7.68 4.29
CA GLY A 75 23.26 7.08 5.39
C GLY A 75 22.43 6.51 6.55
N LYS A 76 21.12 6.70 6.57
CA LYS A 76 20.22 6.17 7.61
C LYS A 76 19.54 4.90 7.15
N LEU A 77 19.46 3.91 8.04
CA LEU A 77 18.73 2.68 7.81
C LEU A 77 17.22 2.99 7.69
N ARG A 78 16.60 2.56 6.59
CA ARG A 78 15.19 2.85 6.29
C ARG A 78 14.34 1.61 6.12
N LEU A 79 14.87 0.57 5.49
CA LEU A 79 14.15 -0.68 5.26
C LEU A 79 15.02 -1.86 5.64
N LEU A 80 14.33 -2.92 6.01
CA LEU A 80 14.89 -4.25 6.22
C LEU A 80 14.37 -5.17 5.12
N VAL A 81 15.20 -6.10 4.69
CA VAL A 81 14.82 -7.09 3.68
C VAL A 81 15.14 -8.46 4.26
N GLU A 82 14.09 -9.23 4.48
CA GLU A 82 14.14 -10.64 4.83
C GLU A 82 14.05 -11.44 3.52
N VAL A 83 15.05 -12.28 3.29
CA VAL A 83 15.13 -13.12 2.10
C VAL A 83 14.91 -14.58 2.49
N LYS A 84 14.22 -15.33 1.64
CA LYS A 84 14.09 -16.79 1.75
C LYS A 84 14.64 -17.46 0.50
N SER A 85 14.87 -18.77 0.55
CA SER A 85 15.23 -19.54 -0.63
C SER A 85 14.18 -19.38 -1.74
N ALA A 86 14.62 -19.43 -2.99
CA ALA A 86 13.77 -19.13 -4.14
C ALA A 86 12.53 -20.05 -4.26
N GLY A 87 12.63 -21.31 -3.78
CA GLY A 87 11.53 -22.27 -3.75
C GLY A 87 10.61 -22.16 -2.53
N ALA A 88 10.97 -21.39 -1.48
CA ALA A 88 10.17 -21.30 -0.26
C ALA A 88 8.91 -20.46 -0.45
N GLU A 89 7.81 -20.90 0.15
CA GLU A 89 6.61 -20.07 0.31
C GLU A 89 6.83 -18.99 1.38
N LEU A 90 6.29 -17.79 1.14
CA LEU A 90 6.42 -16.66 2.06
C LEU A 90 5.27 -16.66 3.08
N ALA A 91 5.57 -16.98 4.32
CA ALA A 91 4.60 -16.99 5.42
C ALA A 91 4.85 -15.89 6.45
N ASP A 92 3.81 -15.49 7.19
CA ASP A 92 3.87 -14.37 8.14
C ASP A 92 4.78 -14.64 9.34
N ASN A 93 4.99 -15.91 9.70
CA ASN A 93 5.95 -16.29 10.74
C ASN A 93 7.39 -15.88 10.42
N HIS A 94 7.76 -15.76 9.14
CA HIS A 94 9.07 -15.29 8.70
C HIS A 94 9.33 -13.82 9.08
N LEU A 95 8.28 -13.01 9.26
CA LEU A 95 8.41 -11.59 9.56
C LEU A 95 8.69 -11.30 11.03
N ARG A 96 8.43 -12.24 11.94
CA ARG A 96 8.37 -11.97 13.38
C ARG A 96 9.64 -11.31 13.92
N GLN A 97 10.80 -11.88 13.59
CA GLN A 97 12.10 -11.39 14.07
C GLN A 97 12.42 -10.00 13.51
N VAL A 98 12.12 -9.78 12.22
CA VAL A 98 12.43 -8.53 11.51
C VAL A 98 11.48 -7.41 11.92
N ILE A 99 10.21 -7.71 12.19
CA ILE A 99 9.23 -6.75 12.72
C ILE A 99 9.62 -6.28 14.11
N ASP A 100 9.91 -7.22 15.01
CA ASP A 100 10.32 -6.87 16.38
C ASP A 100 11.56 -5.98 16.34
N TYR A 101 12.55 -6.35 15.51
CA TYR A 101 13.75 -5.53 15.35
C TYR A 101 13.45 -4.14 14.76
N GLY A 102 12.69 -4.07 13.67
CA GLY A 102 12.34 -2.80 13.02
C GLY A 102 11.61 -1.84 13.96
N ALA A 103 10.66 -2.35 14.75
CA ALA A 103 9.94 -1.59 15.76
C ALA A 103 10.87 -0.94 16.79
N HIS A 104 11.86 -1.67 17.31
CA HIS A 104 12.79 -1.15 18.32
C HIS A 104 13.78 -0.10 17.78
N GLN A 105 13.95 -0.01 16.46
CA GLN A 105 14.96 0.84 15.81
C GLN A 105 14.34 2.00 15.04
N GLY A 106 13.02 2.18 15.13
CA GLY A 106 12.29 3.21 14.40
C GLY A 106 12.27 2.96 12.88
N ILE A 107 12.37 1.69 12.47
CA ILE A 107 12.25 1.27 11.08
C ILE A 107 10.84 0.76 10.87
N HIS A 108 10.11 1.42 9.98
CA HIS A 108 8.68 1.17 9.79
C HIS A 108 8.36 0.29 8.59
N TRP A 109 9.37 -0.19 7.86
CA TRP A 109 9.17 -0.86 6.59
C TRP A 109 10.08 -2.08 6.44
N VAL A 110 9.47 -3.18 6.01
CA VAL A 110 10.11 -4.47 5.78
C VAL A 110 9.72 -4.98 4.41
N ILE A 111 10.67 -5.58 3.70
CA ILE A 111 10.42 -6.39 2.51
C ILE A 111 10.65 -7.84 2.89
N LEU A 112 9.69 -8.72 2.58
CA LEU A 112 9.88 -10.17 2.61
C LEU A 112 9.85 -10.70 1.18
N THR A 113 10.88 -11.44 0.78
CA THR A 113 10.99 -11.90 -0.60
C THR A 113 11.75 -13.22 -0.75
N ASN A 114 11.42 -13.97 -1.80
CA ASN A 114 12.21 -15.09 -2.33
C ASN A 114 12.71 -14.79 -3.76
N ALA A 115 12.89 -13.50 -4.10
CA ALA A 115 13.15 -12.95 -5.43
C ALA A 115 12.02 -13.09 -6.46
N VAL A 116 11.13 -14.09 -6.34
CA VAL A 116 9.95 -14.26 -7.19
C VAL A 116 8.78 -13.44 -6.66
N GLU A 117 8.46 -13.60 -5.38
CA GLU A 117 7.43 -12.85 -4.70
C GLU A 117 8.07 -11.78 -3.81
N TRP A 118 7.47 -10.59 -3.80
CA TRP A 118 7.91 -9.47 -2.97
C TRP A 118 6.72 -8.91 -2.21
N ARG A 119 6.84 -8.91 -0.88
CA ARG A 119 5.82 -8.39 0.05
C ARG A 119 6.41 -7.17 0.76
N LEU A 120 5.76 -6.02 0.64
CA LEU A 120 6.08 -4.81 1.38
C LEU A 120 5.16 -4.73 2.61
N VAL A 121 5.77 -4.66 3.79
CA VAL A 121 5.09 -4.67 5.07
C VAL A 121 5.41 -3.40 5.85
N ARG A 122 4.37 -2.78 6.39
CA ARG A 122 4.48 -1.62 7.28
C ARG A 122 4.39 -2.05 8.73
N ILE A 123 5.27 -1.54 9.58
CA ILE A 123 5.29 -1.75 11.03
C ILE A 123 4.66 -0.53 11.72
N TYR A 124 3.73 -0.81 12.63
CA TYR A 124 3.12 0.18 13.52
C TYR A 124 3.61 -0.04 14.94
N VAL A 125 4.16 1.02 15.53
CA VAL A 125 4.56 1.06 16.93
C VAL A 125 3.63 2.04 17.64
N ALA A 126 2.65 1.48 18.35
CA ALA A 126 1.73 2.23 19.22
C ALA A 126 1.78 1.60 20.62
N ASN A 127 0.62 1.27 21.20
CA ASN A 127 0.57 0.53 22.48
C ASN A 127 1.05 -0.93 22.32
N GLN A 128 0.92 -1.50 21.12
CA GLN A 128 1.42 -2.82 20.76
C GLN A 128 2.07 -2.76 19.37
N ILE A 129 3.05 -3.63 19.11
CA ILE A 129 3.64 -3.80 17.78
C ILE A 129 2.62 -4.53 16.91
N SER A 130 2.32 -3.96 15.75
CA SER A 130 1.47 -4.59 14.73
C SER A 130 2.03 -4.28 13.35
N HIS A 131 1.55 -4.98 12.33
CA HIS A 131 2.02 -4.81 10.97
C HIS A 131 0.89 -5.04 9.96
N GLU A 132 1.06 -4.51 8.75
CA GLU A 132 0.19 -4.81 7.63
C GLU A 132 0.97 -4.96 6.33
N GLU A 133 0.55 -5.90 5.49
CA GLU A 133 1.00 -5.96 4.11
C GLU A 133 0.38 -4.82 3.31
N VAL A 134 1.25 -4.01 2.72
CA VAL A 134 0.88 -2.83 1.93
C VAL A 134 0.82 -3.15 0.44
N CYS A 135 1.77 -3.96 -0.03
CA CYS A 135 1.88 -4.31 -1.43
C CYS A 135 2.48 -5.70 -1.58
N ARG A 136 1.96 -6.47 -2.54
CA ARG A 136 2.51 -7.77 -2.92
C ARG A 136 2.60 -7.85 -4.44
N ILE A 137 3.74 -8.30 -4.93
CA ILE A 137 3.95 -8.55 -6.35
C ILE A 137 4.56 -9.93 -6.55
N VAL A 138 4.10 -10.62 -7.59
CA VAL A 138 4.79 -11.77 -8.16
C VAL A 138 5.54 -11.25 -9.38
N LEU A 139 6.86 -11.25 -9.30
CA LEU A 139 7.74 -10.62 -10.28
C LEU A 139 7.45 -11.14 -11.69
N ALA A 140 7.19 -12.45 -11.84
CA ALA A 140 6.88 -13.10 -13.12
C ALA A 140 5.61 -12.54 -13.79
N ASP A 141 4.64 -12.06 -13.02
CA ASP A 141 3.36 -11.54 -13.51
C ASP A 141 3.41 -10.04 -13.82
N VAL A 142 4.55 -9.40 -13.55
CA VAL A 142 4.72 -7.96 -13.79
C VAL A 142 4.74 -7.65 -15.28
N ASN A 143 3.78 -6.83 -15.72
CA ASN A 143 3.80 -6.21 -17.04
C ASN A 143 4.31 -4.76 -16.93
N PRO A 144 5.48 -4.40 -17.50
CA PRO A 144 6.02 -3.05 -17.42
C PRO A 144 5.24 -1.99 -18.21
N LYS A 145 4.19 -2.39 -18.96
CA LYS A 145 3.26 -1.47 -19.63
C LYS A 145 1.95 -1.28 -18.85
N ASN A 146 1.73 -2.05 -17.77
CA ASN A 146 0.55 -1.91 -16.93
C ASN A 146 0.83 -0.85 -15.84
N GLU A 147 0.00 0.18 -15.79
CA GLU A 147 0.20 1.31 -14.87
C GLU A 147 0.05 0.90 -13.40
N ASP A 148 -0.90 0.02 -13.06
CA ASP A 148 -1.09 -0.46 -11.69
C ASP A 148 0.12 -1.27 -11.22
N HIS A 149 0.69 -2.10 -12.10
CA HIS A 149 1.90 -2.86 -11.79
C HIS A 149 3.09 -1.93 -11.56
N LEU A 150 3.23 -0.88 -12.37
CA LEU A 150 4.27 0.13 -12.20
C LEU A 150 4.11 0.90 -10.89
N GLN A 151 2.88 1.22 -10.49
CA GLN A 151 2.60 1.89 -9.21
C GLN A 151 2.94 0.99 -8.03
N CYS A 152 2.59 -0.30 -8.08
CA CYS A 152 2.99 -1.28 -7.07
C CYS A 152 4.52 -1.43 -6.99
N LEU A 153 5.21 -1.54 -8.13
CA LEU A 153 6.67 -1.61 -8.18
C LEU A 153 7.34 -0.34 -7.63
N PHE A 154 6.73 0.82 -7.85
CA PHE A 154 7.30 2.10 -7.41
C PHE A 154 7.46 2.16 -5.89
N LEU A 155 6.62 1.46 -5.13
CA LEU A 155 6.73 1.35 -3.68
C LEU A 155 8.01 0.65 -3.21
N PHE A 156 8.60 -0.20 -4.04
CA PHE A 156 9.87 -0.87 -3.76
C PHE A 156 11.07 -0.09 -4.28
N ALA A 157 10.86 0.94 -5.11
CA ALA A 157 11.91 1.72 -5.76
C ALA A 157 12.45 2.83 -4.86
N LYS A 158 13.74 3.16 -5.01
CA LYS A 158 14.42 4.22 -4.25
C LYS A 158 13.65 5.53 -4.27
N GLU A 159 13.13 5.91 -5.45
CA GLU A 159 12.34 7.12 -5.63
C GLU A 159 11.03 7.10 -4.82
N GLY A 160 10.41 5.93 -4.67
CA GLY A 160 9.20 5.75 -3.87
C GLY A 160 9.44 5.67 -2.37
N LEU A 161 10.66 5.34 -1.93
CA LEU A 161 11.02 5.19 -0.50
C LEU A 161 11.33 6.48 0.24
N THR A 162 11.31 7.63 -0.42
CA THR A 162 11.32 8.91 0.32
C THR A 162 10.12 8.92 1.28
N ILE A 163 10.36 9.19 2.58
CA ILE A 163 9.40 8.89 3.68
C ILE A 163 7.99 9.44 3.38
N ASP A 164 7.91 10.62 2.79
CA ASP A 164 6.65 11.27 2.42
C ASP A 164 5.91 10.52 1.30
N ALA A 165 6.62 9.91 0.36
CA ALA A 165 6.04 9.23 -0.80
C ALA A 165 5.43 7.86 -0.43
N MET A 166 6.12 7.05 0.40
CA MET A 166 5.53 5.80 0.89
C MET A 166 4.34 6.06 1.79
N ASP A 167 4.44 7.04 2.70
CA ASP A 167 3.33 7.38 3.59
C ASP A 167 2.15 7.97 2.81
N ALA A 168 2.39 8.84 1.82
CA ALA A 168 1.33 9.38 0.97
C ALA A 168 0.70 8.31 0.07
N PHE A 169 1.50 7.43 -0.55
CA PHE A 169 0.96 6.33 -1.37
C PHE A 169 0.21 5.34 -0.49
N HIS A 170 0.74 5.01 0.68
CA HIS A 170 0.09 4.13 1.65
C HIS A 170 -1.25 4.71 2.10
N GLN A 171 -1.28 5.98 2.49
CA GLN A 171 -2.51 6.68 2.82
C GLN A 171 -3.48 6.69 1.63
N GLN A 172 -2.98 6.94 0.42
CA GLN A 172 -3.82 6.94 -0.78
C GLN A 172 -4.39 5.55 -1.08
N ALA A 173 -3.60 4.47 -1.03
CA ALA A 173 -4.05 3.10 -1.23
C ALA A 173 -5.01 2.63 -0.12
N GLN A 174 -4.75 3.01 1.12
CA GLN A 174 -5.65 2.82 2.26
C GLN A 174 -6.97 3.59 2.06
N LEU A 175 -6.96 4.75 1.43
CA LEU A 175 -8.17 5.53 1.14
C LEU A 175 -8.87 5.07 -0.15
N PHE A 176 -8.13 4.59 -1.14
CA PHE A 176 -8.64 4.21 -2.45
C PHE A 176 -8.63 2.69 -2.60
N ASN A 177 -9.56 2.03 -1.92
CA ASN A 177 -9.77 0.60 -2.02
C ASN A 177 -11.27 0.26 -2.10
N LYS A 178 -11.57 -0.99 -2.44
CA LYS A 178 -12.95 -1.48 -2.64
C LYS A 178 -13.85 -1.23 -1.42
N PHE A 179 -13.33 -1.35 -0.20
CA PHE A 179 -14.07 -1.12 1.03
C PHE A 179 -14.39 0.36 1.25
N THR A 180 -13.42 1.25 1.01
CA THR A 180 -13.62 2.70 1.14
C THR A 180 -14.60 3.22 0.08
N VAL A 181 -14.48 2.77 -1.17
CA VAL A 181 -15.43 3.14 -2.24
C VAL A 181 -16.82 2.60 -1.93
N SER A 182 -16.93 1.34 -1.50
CA SER A 182 -18.21 0.73 -1.07
C SER A 182 -18.86 1.51 0.08
N ALA A 183 -18.10 1.86 1.12
CA ALA A 183 -18.59 2.67 2.24
C ALA A 183 -19.02 4.08 1.81
N LEU A 184 -18.31 4.68 0.85
CA LEU A 184 -18.67 5.99 0.29
C LEU A 184 -19.96 5.92 -0.53
N MET A 185 -20.13 4.90 -1.38
CA MET A 185 -21.33 4.71 -2.20
C MET A 185 -22.60 4.52 -1.35
N ARG A 186 -22.47 3.93 -0.17
CA ARG A 186 -23.56 3.74 0.80
C ARG A 186 -23.73 4.91 1.77
N SER A 187 -22.99 6.00 1.59
CA SER A 187 -23.13 7.18 2.45
C SER A 187 -24.32 8.04 2.03
N GLU A 188 -24.99 8.65 3.00
CA GLU A 188 -26.18 9.48 2.77
C GLU A 188 -25.98 10.60 1.71
N PRO A 189 -24.82 11.31 1.66
CA PRO A 189 -24.57 12.29 0.61
C PRO A 189 -24.57 11.68 -0.80
N VAL A 190 -24.01 10.48 -0.97
CA VAL A 190 -23.96 9.81 -2.28
C VAL A 190 -25.32 9.22 -2.65
N ILE A 191 -26.02 8.58 -1.71
CA ILE A 191 -27.39 8.11 -1.94
C ILE A 191 -28.29 9.28 -2.37
N SER A 192 -28.16 10.43 -1.71
CA SER A 192 -28.89 11.65 -2.06
C SER A 192 -28.50 12.20 -3.45
N LEU A 193 -27.22 12.12 -3.83
CA LEU A 193 -26.74 12.46 -5.16
C LEU A 193 -27.38 11.57 -6.23
N VAL A 194 -27.31 10.24 -6.05
CA VAL A 194 -27.88 9.27 -6.99
C VAL A 194 -29.39 9.48 -7.12
N ARG A 195 -30.10 9.69 -6.01
CA ARG A 195 -31.54 10.00 -6.01
C ARG A 195 -31.86 11.26 -6.81
N ARG A 196 -31.06 12.32 -6.65
CA ARG A 196 -31.25 13.57 -7.39
C ARG A 196 -31.03 13.37 -8.89
N GLU A 197 -30.02 12.60 -9.26
CA GLU A 197 -29.76 12.27 -10.67
C GLU A 197 -30.88 11.41 -11.27
N ILE A 198 -31.42 10.43 -10.53
CA ILE A 198 -32.57 9.65 -10.98
C ILE A 198 -33.77 10.56 -11.24
N ARG A 199 -34.11 11.49 -10.33
CA ARG A 199 -35.21 12.44 -10.53
C ARG A 199 -34.98 13.39 -11.70
N ARG A 200 -33.74 13.80 -11.91
CA ARG A 200 -33.37 14.69 -13.02
C ARG A 200 -33.57 13.99 -14.36
N LEU A 201 -33.18 12.72 -14.46
CA LEU A 201 -33.31 11.92 -15.68
C LEU A 201 -34.74 11.39 -15.88
N PHE A 202 -35.44 11.10 -14.78
CA PHE A 202 -36.76 10.48 -14.76
C PHE A 202 -37.69 11.21 -13.74
N PRO A 203 -38.29 12.34 -14.12
CA PRO A 203 -39.07 13.20 -13.21
C PRO A 203 -40.25 12.51 -12.53
N ASP A 204 -40.85 11.50 -13.19
CA ASP A 204 -42.02 10.79 -12.69
C ASP A 204 -41.69 9.73 -11.64
N ILE A 205 -40.40 9.39 -11.46
CA ILE A 205 -39.98 8.36 -10.51
C ILE A 205 -39.83 8.95 -9.11
N ARG A 206 -40.59 8.39 -8.16
CA ARG A 206 -40.44 8.67 -6.72
C ARG A 206 -39.58 7.62 -6.05
N VAL A 207 -38.31 7.94 -5.86
CA VAL A 207 -37.38 7.11 -5.08
C VAL A 207 -37.27 7.63 -3.64
N GLY A 208 -37.38 6.75 -2.65
CA GLY A 208 -37.07 7.02 -1.24
C GLY A 208 -35.60 6.71 -0.92
N ASN A 209 -34.99 7.43 0.04
CA ASN A 209 -33.58 7.22 0.40
C ASN A 209 -33.34 5.80 0.92
N GLU A 210 -34.21 5.28 1.78
CA GLU A 210 -34.10 3.93 2.35
C GLU A 210 -34.14 2.84 1.26
N ASN A 211 -35.12 2.90 0.36
CA ASN A 211 -35.26 1.94 -0.73
C ASN A 211 -34.03 1.97 -1.66
N LEU A 212 -33.51 3.16 -1.98
CA LEU A 212 -32.32 3.29 -2.81
C LEU A 212 -31.06 2.78 -2.09
N SER A 213 -30.96 3.03 -0.78
CA SER A 213 -29.87 2.53 0.05
C SER A 213 -29.83 1.00 0.04
N GLN A 214 -30.97 0.36 0.30
CA GLN A 214 -31.09 -1.10 0.29
C GLN A 214 -30.82 -1.70 -1.08
N LEU A 215 -31.30 -1.06 -2.16
CA LEU A 215 -31.01 -1.49 -3.53
C LEU A 215 -29.50 -1.44 -3.83
N ILE A 216 -28.84 -0.33 -3.46
CA ILE A 216 -27.39 -0.17 -3.66
C ILE A 216 -26.62 -1.21 -2.85
N GLU A 217 -26.97 -1.42 -1.58
CA GLU A 217 -26.27 -2.35 -0.70
C GLU A 217 -26.44 -3.81 -1.11
N ASN A 218 -27.67 -4.23 -1.46
CA ASN A 218 -27.99 -5.63 -1.68
C ASN A 218 -27.79 -6.09 -3.13
N GLU A 219 -27.95 -5.19 -4.11
CA GLU A 219 -28.02 -5.57 -5.53
C GLU A 219 -26.90 -4.96 -6.38
N VAL A 220 -26.32 -3.82 -5.97
CA VAL A 220 -25.28 -3.14 -6.75
C VAL A 220 -23.88 -3.43 -6.22
N ILE A 221 -23.72 -3.47 -4.90
CA ILE A 221 -22.43 -3.61 -4.24
C ILE A 221 -22.15 -5.09 -3.91
N LYS A 222 -20.92 -5.54 -4.16
CA LYS A 222 -20.50 -6.90 -3.83
C LYS A 222 -20.38 -7.09 -2.30
N ARG A 223 -20.92 -8.20 -1.78
CA ARG A 223 -20.92 -8.53 -0.33
C ARG A 223 -19.52 -8.53 0.30
N ASP A 224 -18.51 -9.00 -0.44
CA ASP A 224 -17.11 -9.05 0.01
C ASP A 224 -16.46 -7.66 0.23
N THR A 225 -17.18 -6.57 -0.08
CA THR A 225 -16.76 -5.19 0.20
C THR A 225 -17.47 -4.56 1.40
N ILE A 226 -18.50 -5.23 1.95
CA ILE A 226 -19.33 -4.74 3.05
C ILE A 226 -19.01 -5.51 4.34
N GLU A 227 -18.53 -6.75 4.21
CA GLU A 227 -18.23 -7.64 5.34
C GLU A 227 -16.74 -7.62 5.74
N GLY A 228 -16.46 -8.04 6.97
CA GLY A 228 -15.09 -8.16 7.52
C GLY A 228 -14.53 -6.87 8.13
N ASP A 229 -13.35 -6.98 8.73
CA ASP A 229 -12.76 -5.89 9.54
C ASP A 229 -12.36 -4.68 8.68
N LYS A 230 -11.83 -4.92 7.47
CA LYS A 230 -11.50 -3.85 6.52
C LYS A 230 -12.72 -3.02 6.12
N ALA A 231 -13.90 -3.63 5.98
CA ALA A 231 -15.14 -2.93 5.66
C ALA A 231 -15.64 -2.07 6.84
N LYS A 232 -15.53 -2.59 8.07
CA LYS A 232 -15.85 -1.85 9.30
C LYS A 232 -14.94 -0.65 9.47
N GLU A 233 -13.63 -0.83 9.28
CA GLU A 233 -12.63 0.24 9.35
C GLU A 233 -12.91 1.34 8.33
N ALA A 234 -13.19 0.97 7.08
CA ALA A 234 -13.55 1.91 6.01
C ALA A 234 -14.79 2.73 6.38
N THR A 235 -15.84 2.08 6.91
CA THR A 235 -17.08 2.73 7.34
C THR A 235 -16.82 3.75 8.47
N VAL A 236 -16.03 3.37 9.48
CA VAL A 236 -15.63 4.27 10.58
C VAL A 236 -14.82 5.44 10.04
N ARG A 237 -13.91 5.21 9.09
CA ARG A 237 -13.07 6.24 8.46
C ARG A 237 -13.90 7.27 7.70
N ILE A 238 -14.84 6.82 6.85
CA ILE A 238 -15.78 7.70 6.12
C ILE A 238 -16.62 8.52 7.10
N ARG A 239 -17.18 7.90 8.15
CA ARG A 239 -17.98 8.61 9.16
C ARG A 239 -17.17 9.69 9.88
N LYS A 240 -15.92 9.39 10.27
CA LYS A 240 -15.01 10.38 10.90
C LYS A 240 -14.68 11.53 9.96
N ALA A 241 -14.41 11.24 8.67
CA ALA A 241 -14.11 12.27 7.68
C ALA A 241 -15.30 13.20 7.44
N ALA A 242 -16.51 12.64 7.26
CA ALA A 242 -17.74 13.41 7.13
C ALA A 242 -18.01 14.28 8.37
N GLY A 243 -17.83 13.73 9.58
CA GLY A 243 -17.99 14.50 10.81
C GLY A 243 -16.98 15.64 10.97
N LYS A 244 -15.74 15.50 10.48
CA LYS A 244 -14.77 16.59 10.46
C LYS A 244 -15.18 17.71 9.50
N LEU A 245 -15.66 17.37 8.30
CA LEU A 245 -16.16 18.34 7.33
C LEU A 245 -17.34 19.13 7.88
N GLU A 246 -18.30 18.45 8.52
CA GLU A 246 -19.47 19.11 9.12
C GLU A 246 -19.07 20.06 10.25
N ARG A 247 -18.15 19.64 11.13
CA ARG A 247 -17.61 20.52 12.19
C ARG A 247 -16.86 21.72 11.64
N ALA A 248 -16.09 21.54 10.56
CA ALA A 248 -15.37 22.64 9.91
C ALA A 248 -16.35 23.64 9.28
N LYS A 249 -17.42 23.16 8.64
CA LYS A 249 -18.49 23.99 8.07
C LYS A 249 -19.22 24.80 9.15
N LEU A 250 -19.63 24.15 10.24
CA LEU A 250 -20.26 24.83 11.38
C LEU A 250 -19.35 25.87 12.05
N LYS A 251 -18.03 25.62 12.08
CA LYS A 251 -17.05 26.58 12.61
C LYS A 251 -16.88 27.79 11.67
N ALA A 252 -16.88 27.56 10.36
CA ALA A 252 -16.83 28.63 9.36
C ALA A 252 -18.10 29.50 9.39
N GLU A 253 -19.28 28.90 9.50
CA GLU A 253 -20.56 29.62 9.62
C GLU A 253 -20.62 30.49 10.89
N LYS A 254 -20.07 30.02 12.02
CA LYS A 254 -19.99 30.80 13.26
C LYS A 254 -18.98 31.96 13.20
N SER A 255 -17.93 31.86 12.39
CA SER A 255 -16.93 32.95 12.24
C SER A 255 -17.38 34.07 11.30
N VAL A 256 -18.43 33.88 10.51
CA VAL A 256 -18.99 34.88 9.58
C VAL A 256 -20.04 35.77 10.26
N VAL A 257 -20.43 35.47 11.52
CA VAL A 257 -21.36 36.28 12.31
C VAL A 257 -20.63 36.96 13.48
N PRO A 258 -20.01 38.13 13.26
CA PRO A 258 -19.99 39.15 14.31
C PRO A 258 -20.58 40.49 13.81
N GLU A 259 -21.30 41.16 14.72
CA GLU A 259 -21.82 42.53 14.65
C GLU A 259 -22.94 42.84 13.64
N ALA A 260 -24.17 42.40 13.97
CA ALA A 260 -25.37 43.12 13.55
C ALA A 260 -26.47 43.02 14.61
N MET A 261 -26.15 43.33 15.87
CA MET A 261 -27.14 43.71 16.89
C MET A 261 -26.42 44.57 17.95
N SER A 262 -26.30 45.86 17.64
CA SER A 262 -26.22 46.94 18.62
C SER A 262 -27.59 47.18 19.26
#